data_AF-A0A348WAZ2-F1
#
_entry.id   AF-A0A348WAZ2-F1
#
_cell.length_a   1.000
_cell.length_b   1.000
_cell.length_c   1.000
_cell.angle_alpha   90.00
_cell.angle_beta   90.00
_cell.angle_gamma   90.00
#
_symmetry.space_group_name_H-M   'P 1'
#
loop_
_entity.id
_entity.type
_entity.pdbx_description
1 polymer ?
#
loop_
_entity_poly.entity_id
_entity_poly.type
_entity_poly.pdbx_seq_one_letter_code
_entity_poly.pdbx_strand_id
1 'polypeptide(L)'
;MFPMSDLRDAAMQSKAWPFEEARRVLKRYEKAPPEKGYVLFETGYGPSGLPHIGTFGEVLRTTMIRRAFEVISDIPTRLICFSDDLDGMRKVPGNVPNQERLKEDIQRPLTSVYDPFETHESFGHHNNAMLRRFLDTFGFEYEFYSAT
;
A
#
# COMPACT_ATOMS: atom_id res chain seq x y z
N MET A 1 -21.96 -14.46 -20.01
CA MET A 1 -21.62 -13.17 -19.40
C MET A 1 -22.78 -12.81 -18.48
N PHE A 2 -22.57 -12.78 -17.16
CA PHE A 2 -23.62 -12.44 -16.20
C PHE A 2 -23.96 -10.94 -16.32
N PRO A 3 -25.23 -10.53 -16.29
CA PRO A 3 -25.63 -9.13 -16.18
C PRO A 3 -24.92 -8.44 -15.00
N MET A 4 -24.50 -7.18 -15.16
CA MET A 4 -23.84 -6.44 -14.06
C MET A 4 -24.71 -6.33 -12.81
N SER A 5 -26.04 -6.32 -12.95
CA SER A 5 -27.00 -6.37 -11.83
C SER A 5 -26.84 -7.65 -10.99
N ASP A 6 -26.71 -8.79 -11.65
CA ASP A 6 -26.68 -10.10 -11.00
C ASP A 6 -25.38 -10.29 -10.19
N LEU A 7 -24.27 -9.74 -10.69
CA LEU A 7 -22.99 -9.73 -9.99
C LEU A 7 -23.04 -8.81 -8.77
N ARG A 8 -23.65 -7.62 -8.89
CA ARG A 8 -23.82 -6.67 -7.79
C ARG A 8 -24.69 -7.24 -6.68
N ASP A 9 -25.80 -7.88 -7.02
CA ASP A 9 -26.70 -8.50 -6.04
C ASP A 9 -26.02 -9.65 -5.29
N ALA A 10 -25.29 -10.51 -6.01
CA ALA A 10 -24.50 -11.58 -5.40
C ALA A 10 -23.42 -11.02 -4.47
N ALA A 11 -22.72 -9.96 -4.88
CA ALA A 11 -21.72 -9.28 -4.07
C ALA A 11 -22.31 -8.63 -2.80
N MET A 12 -23.49 -8.01 -2.93
CA MET A 12 -24.21 -7.41 -1.81
C MET A 12 -24.61 -8.45 -0.75
N GLN A 13 -24.90 -9.69 -1.14
CA GLN A 13 -25.26 -10.79 -0.23
C GLN A 13 -24.08 -11.65 0.22
N SER A 14 -22.92 -11.52 -0.41
CA SER A 14 -21.73 -12.31 -0.11
C SER A 14 -21.25 -12.11 1.33
N LYS A 15 -20.96 -13.24 2.00
CA LYS A 15 -20.37 -13.31 3.35
C LYS A 15 -18.84 -13.32 3.32
N ALA A 16 -18.21 -13.19 2.15
CA ALA A 16 -16.76 -13.03 2.11
C ALA A 16 -16.39 -11.69 2.76
N TRP A 17 -15.40 -11.73 3.67
CA TRP A 17 -15.01 -10.58 4.49
C TRP A 17 -14.73 -9.28 3.72
N PRO A 18 -14.19 -9.27 2.47
CA PRO A 18 -13.97 -8.00 1.77
C PRO A 18 -15.28 -7.28 1.45
N PHE A 19 -16.36 -8.03 1.16
CA PHE A 19 -17.68 -7.45 0.91
C PHE A 19 -18.34 -6.96 2.20
N GLU A 20 -18.06 -7.57 3.34
CA GLU A 20 -18.50 -7.04 4.64
C GLU A 20 -17.89 -5.66 4.93
N GLU A 21 -16.58 -5.52 4.74
CA GLU A 21 -15.91 -4.23 4.91
C GLU A 21 -16.29 -3.22 3.82
N ALA A 22 -16.44 -3.66 2.56
CA ALA A 22 -16.90 -2.80 1.48
C ALA A 22 -18.30 -2.22 1.76
N ARG A 23 -19.25 -3.03 2.28
CA ARG A 23 -20.57 -2.54 2.69
C ARG A 23 -20.49 -1.52 3.83
N ARG A 24 -19.57 -1.69 4.77
CA ARG A 24 -19.32 -0.71 5.85
C ARG A 24 -18.79 0.61 5.29
N VAL A 25 -17.94 0.57 4.26
CA VAL A 25 -17.47 1.77 3.55
C VAL A 25 -18.62 2.41 2.78
N LEU A 26 -19.39 1.63 2.01
CA LEU A 26 -20.54 2.11 1.23
C LEU A 26 -21.58 2.80 2.13
N LYS A 27 -21.85 2.24 3.30
CA LYS A 27 -22.74 2.82 4.30
C LYS A 27 -22.39 4.25 4.70
N ARG A 28 -21.10 4.61 4.68
CA ARG A 28 -20.64 5.98 4.99
C ARG A 28 -21.07 7.01 3.93
N TYR A 29 -21.40 6.55 2.73
CA TYR A 29 -21.75 7.38 1.57
C TYR A 29 -23.22 7.20 1.13
N GLU A 30 -24.10 6.69 2.01
CA GLU A 30 -25.52 6.48 1.72
C GLU A 30 -26.27 7.78 1.37
N LYS A 31 -25.83 8.92 1.92
CA LYS A 31 -26.48 10.23 1.69
C LYS A 31 -25.98 10.92 0.43
N ALA A 32 -24.67 10.87 0.19
CA ALA A 32 -24.01 11.53 -0.92
C ALA A 32 -22.61 10.91 -1.14
N PRO A 33 -22.10 10.91 -2.39
CA PRO A 33 -20.72 10.57 -2.66
C PRO A 33 -19.74 11.57 -2.02
N PRO A 34 -18.45 11.22 -1.87
CA PRO A 34 -17.43 12.14 -1.39
C PRO A 34 -17.35 13.43 -2.23
N GLU A 35 -17.16 14.59 -1.61
CA GLU A 35 -17.00 15.88 -2.32
C GLU A 35 -15.85 15.85 -3.34
N LYS A 36 -14.75 15.16 -2.99
CA LYS A 36 -13.58 14.97 -3.86
C LYS A 36 -13.82 14.00 -5.04
N GLY A 37 -15.00 13.39 -5.13
CA GLY A 37 -15.42 12.52 -6.25
C GLY A 37 -14.96 11.06 -6.18
N TYR A 38 -14.19 10.65 -5.17
CA TYR A 38 -13.70 9.27 -5.02
C TYR A 38 -13.51 8.85 -3.56
N VAL A 39 -13.55 7.54 -3.31
CA VAL A 39 -13.12 6.94 -2.05
C VAL A 39 -11.63 6.62 -2.13
N LEU A 40 -10.86 7.14 -1.16
CA LEU A 40 -9.45 6.87 -1.05
C LEU A 40 -9.22 5.65 -0.15
N PHE A 41 -8.53 4.66 -0.70
CA PHE A 41 -7.96 3.55 0.05
C PHE A 41 -6.46 3.80 0.21
N GLU A 42 -5.89 3.35 1.32
CA GLU A 42 -4.50 3.64 1.67
C GLU A 42 -3.84 2.42 2.30
N THR A 43 -2.54 2.25 2.05
CA THR A 43 -1.66 1.23 2.62
C THR A 43 -0.34 1.90 2.99
N GLY A 44 0.35 1.39 4.01
CA GLY A 44 1.63 1.93 4.44
C GLY A 44 2.80 1.00 4.12
N TYR A 45 3.98 1.59 4.08
CA TYR A 45 5.24 0.86 4.03
C TYR A 45 6.34 1.65 4.72
N GLY A 46 6.96 1.05 5.73
CA GLY A 46 8.18 1.57 6.33
C GLY A 46 9.40 1.03 5.57
N PRO A 47 10.13 1.83 4.79
CA PRO A 47 11.22 1.38 3.90
C PRO A 47 12.53 1.15 4.66
N SER A 48 12.45 0.52 5.82
CA SER A 48 13.57 0.14 6.68
C SER A 48 14.14 -1.24 6.37
N GLY A 49 13.56 -1.93 5.38
CA GLY A 49 14.03 -3.20 4.86
C GLY A 49 13.23 -3.63 3.63
N LEU A 50 13.72 -4.65 2.94
CA LEU A 50 13.12 -5.13 1.68
C LEU A 50 11.65 -5.56 1.86
N PRO A 51 10.79 -5.35 0.84
CA PRO A 51 9.41 -5.81 0.87
C PRO A 51 9.36 -7.34 1.00
N HIS A 52 8.42 -7.83 1.80
CA HIS A 52 8.21 -9.27 2.03
C HIS A 52 6.73 -9.63 1.93
N ILE A 53 6.41 -10.91 2.18
CA ILE A 53 5.03 -11.41 2.09
C ILE A 53 4.04 -10.66 3.01
N GLY A 54 4.53 -10.05 4.08
CA GLY A 54 3.72 -9.20 4.97
C GLY A 54 3.32 -7.90 4.29
N THR A 55 4.28 -7.22 3.65
CA THR A 55 4.05 -6.04 2.79
C THR A 55 3.06 -6.35 1.68
N PHE A 56 3.23 -7.48 1.00
CA PHE A 56 2.26 -7.97 0.01
C PHE A 56 0.86 -8.12 0.61
N GLY A 57 0.77 -8.78 1.76
CA GLY A 57 -0.51 -9.00 2.44
C GLY A 57 -1.21 -7.70 2.84
N GLU A 58 -0.45 -6.66 3.22
CA GLU A 58 -0.99 -5.35 3.52
C GLU A 58 -1.66 -4.70 2.30
N VAL A 59 -0.92 -4.61 1.19
CA VAL A 59 -1.46 -4.05 -0.05
C VAL A 59 -2.60 -4.89 -0.62
N LEU A 60 -2.48 -6.22 -0.55
CA LEU A 60 -3.49 -7.14 -1.03
C LEU A 60 -4.81 -7.01 -0.27
N ARG A 61 -4.78 -6.94 1.06
CA ARG A 61 -6.02 -6.83 1.86
C ARG A 61 -6.80 -5.57 1.52
N THR A 62 -6.12 -4.43 1.42
CA THR A 62 -6.77 -3.17 1.03
C THR A 62 -7.29 -3.24 -0.40
N THR A 63 -6.53 -3.86 -1.32
CA THR A 63 -6.96 -4.07 -2.70
C THR A 63 -8.21 -4.96 -2.80
N MET A 64 -8.31 -6.01 -1.98
CA MET A 64 -9.49 -6.87 -1.93
C MET A 64 -10.74 -6.10 -1.50
N ILE A 65 -10.62 -5.23 -0.48
CA ILE A 65 -11.74 -4.39 -0.02
C ILE A 65 -12.10 -3.36 -1.10
N ARG A 66 -11.11 -2.67 -1.68
CA ARG A 66 -11.32 -1.71 -2.78
C ARG A 66 -12.06 -2.37 -3.94
N ARG A 67 -11.62 -3.56 -4.37
CA ARG A 67 -12.26 -4.29 -5.46
C ARG A 67 -13.68 -4.71 -5.11
N ALA A 68 -13.91 -5.19 -3.90
CA ALA A 68 -15.25 -5.52 -3.42
C ALA A 68 -16.16 -4.28 -3.40
N PHE A 69 -15.62 -3.12 -3.02
CA PHE A 69 -16.32 -1.84 -3.04
C PHE A 69 -16.72 -1.41 -4.46
N GLU A 70 -15.80 -1.48 -5.42
CA GLU A 70 -16.07 -1.18 -6.85
C GLU A 70 -17.15 -2.08 -7.46
N VAL A 71 -17.28 -3.32 -6.97
CA VAL A 71 -18.34 -4.24 -7.43
C VAL A 71 -19.72 -3.82 -6.92
N ILE A 72 -19.80 -3.24 -5.71
CA ILE A 72 -21.07 -2.87 -5.07
C ILE A 72 -21.41 -1.38 -5.18
N SER A 73 -20.49 -0.56 -5.67
CA SER A 73 -20.59 0.90 -5.71
C SER A 73 -20.10 1.46 -7.04
N ASP A 74 -20.76 2.51 -7.52
CA ASP A 74 -20.37 3.26 -8.71
C ASP A 74 -19.44 4.44 -8.35
N ILE A 75 -19.09 4.61 -7.07
CA ILE A 75 -18.20 5.68 -6.62
C ILE A 75 -16.76 5.33 -7.04
N PRO A 76 -16.06 6.23 -7.76
CA PRO A 76 -14.66 6.02 -8.13
C PRO A 76 -13.76 5.75 -6.92
N THR A 77 -12.69 5.00 -7.12
CA THR A 77 -11.73 4.64 -6.07
C THR A 77 -10.31 5.02 -6.48
N ARG A 78 -9.47 5.26 -5.48
CA ARG A 78 -8.00 5.40 -5.62
C ARG A 78 -7.34 4.58 -4.53
N LEU A 79 -6.14 4.06 -4.80
CA LEU A 79 -5.31 3.37 -3.81
C LEU A 79 -3.95 4.06 -3.72
N ILE A 80 -3.63 4.59 -2.55
CA ILE A 80 -2.30 5.12 -2.25
C ILE A 80 -1.48 4.08 -1.49
N CYS A 81 -0.27 3.84 -1.96
CA CYS A 81 0.78 3.18 -1.19
C CYS A 81 1.74 4.25 -0.68
N PHE A 82 1.63 4.57 0.60
CA PHE A 82 2.39 5.62 1.25
C PHE A 82 3.66 5.05 1.89
N SER A 83 4.78 5.71 1.67
CA SER A 83 6.06 5.36 2.26
C SER A 83 6.43 6.29 3.41
N ASP A 84 6.60 5.71 4.60
CA ASP A 84 7.05 6.42 5.80
C ASP A 84 8.58 6.59 5.82
N ASP A 85 9.16 7.09 4.73
CA ASP A 85 10.62 7.18 4.53
C ASP A 85 11.33 8.29 5.32
N LEU A 86 10.57 9.11 6.04
CA LEU A 86 11.09 10.03 7.04
C LEU A 86 11.31 9.39 8.42
N ASP A 87 10.84 8.16 8.65
CA ASP A 87 11.08 7.46 9.90
C ASP A 87 12.58 7.24 10.16
N GLY A 88 12.98 7.32 11.43
CA GLY A 88 14.36 7.07 11.84
C GLY A 88 14.75 5.59 11.74
N MET A 89 15.95 5.29 11.21
CA MET A 89 16.47 3.92 11.19
C MET A 89 16.72 3.40 12.62
N ARG A 90 15.87 2.47 13.08
CA ARG A 90 15.92 1.96 14.47
C ARG A 90 16.95 0.85 14.69
N LYS A 91 17.25 0.07 13.65
CA LYS A 91 18.19 -1.06 13.69
C LYS A 91 18.81 -1.27 12.31
N VAL A 92 20.03 -1.82 12.28
CA VAL A 92 20.66 -2.27 11.04
C VAL A 92 20.13 -3.66 10.66
N PRO A 93 19.61 -3.88 9.45
CA PRO A 93 19.20 -5.22 9.01
C PRO A 93 20.39 -6.17 8.88
N GLY A 94 20.23 -7.43 9.33
CA GLY A 94 21.32 -8.42 9.29
C GLY A 94 21.59 -9.01 7.89
N ASN A 95 20.74 -8.72 6.91
CA ASN A 95 20.76 -9.28 5.57
C ASN A 95 21.23 -8.28 4.49
N VAL A 96 21.79 -7.14 4.88
CA VAL A 96 22.34 -6.13 3.96
C VAL A 96 23.87 -6.07 4.06
N PRO A 97 24.57 -5.67 2.99
CA PRO A 97 26.00 -5.42 3.03
C PRO A 97 26.34 -4.18 3.88
N ASN A 98 27.64 -3.95 4.14
CA ASN A 98 28.15 -2.72 4.76
C ASN A 98 27.49 -2.34 6.10
N GLN A 99 27.12 -3.33 6.92
CA GLN A 99 26.39 -3.12 8.19
C GLN A 99 27.12 -2.19 9.17
N GLU A 100 28.45 -2.23 9.22
CA GLU A 100 29.22 -1.33 10.09
C GLU A 100 29.04 0.14 9.72
N ARG A 101 28.98 0.47 8.42
CA ARG A 101 28.73 1.84 7.95
C ARG A 101 27.33 2.31 8.34
N LEU A 102 26.34 1.42 8.23
CA LEU A 102 24.94 1.71 8.58
C LEU A 102 24.75 2.00 10.08
N LYS A 103 25.62 1.49 10.97
CA LYS A 103 25.51 1.79 12.41
C LYS A 103 25.65 3.29 12.70
N GLU A 104 26.38 4.02 11.86
CA GLU A 104 26.54 5.48 11.98
C GLU A 104 25.27 6.26 11.60
N ASP A 105 24.36 5.64 10.83
CA ASP A 105 23.13 6.27 10.34
C ASP A 105 21.89 5.94 11.20
N ILE A 106 22.07 5.30 12.36
CA ILE A 106 20.99 5.02 13.30
C ILE A 106 20.30 6.33 13.74
N GLN A 107 18.97 6.29 13.86
CA GLN A 107 18.07 7.43 14.10
C GLN A 107 17.99 8.47 12.98
N ARG A 108 18.78 8.38 11.91
CA ARG A 108 18.61 9.26 10.75
C ARG A 108 17.35 8.85 9.96
N PRO A 109 16.67 9.81 9.30
CA PRO A 109 15.57 9.49 8.37
C PRO A 109 16.03 8.51 7.30
N LEU A 110 15.21 7.55 6.90
CA LEU A 110 15.56 6.55 5.88
C LEU A 110 15.93 7.18 4.53
N THR A 111 15.38 8.35 4.19
CA THR A 111 15.79 9.17 3.04
C THR A 111 17.20 9.76 3.14
N SER A 112 17.83 9.72 4.31
CA SER A 112 19.20 10.20 4.58
C SER A 112 20.21 9.11 4.95
N VAL A 113 19.77 7.86 5.09
CA VAL A 113 20.61 6.70 5.41
C VAL A 113 21.35 6.25 4.14
N TYR A 114 22.65 5.95 4.25
CA TYR A 114 23.44 5.40 3.15
C TYR A 114 22.79 4.13 2.54
N ASP A 115 22.68 4.06 1.21
CA ASP A 115 22.27 2.83 0.53
C ASP A 115 23.42 1.81 0.53
N PRO A 116 23.34 0.70 1.29
CA PRO A 116 24.39 -0.31 1.34
C PRO A 116 24.60 -1.03 -0.01
N PHE A 117 23.65 -0.92 -0.93
CA PHE A 117 23.75 -1.50 -2.27
C PHE A 117 24.37 -0.54 -3.30
N GLU A 118 24.56 0.73 -2.94
CA GLU A 118 25.17 1.76 -3.81
C GLU A 118 24.44 1.94 -5.16
N THR A 119 23.12 1.82 -5.13
CA THR A 119 22.26 1.86 -6.32
C THR A 119 21.29 3.03 -6.35
N HIS A 120 20.97 3.59 -5.18
CA HIS A 120 20.00 4.67 -5.01
C HIS A 120 20.56 5.75 -4.07
N GLU A 121 19.86 6.88 -3.99
CA GLU A 121 20.27 8.04 -3.20
C GLU A 121 20.34 7.76 -1.70
N SER A 122 19.51 6.84 -1.21
CA SER A 122 19.48 6.43 0.20
C SER A 122 18.91 5.01 0.35
N PHE A 123 19.04 4.44 1.55
CA PHE A 123 18.44 3.15 1.87
C PHE A 123 16.90 3.16 1.74
N GLY A 124 16.26 4.27 2.14
CA GLY A 124 14.83 4.49 1.90
C GLY A 124 14.48 4.49 0.41
N HIS A 125 15.25 5.18 -0.43
CA HIS A 125 15.04 5.20 -1.88
C HIS A 125 15.20 3.80 -2.51
N HIS A 126 16.22 3.04 -2.08
CA HIS A 126 16.41 1.66 -2.54
C HIS A 126 15.19 0.80 -2.20
N ASN A 127 14.75 0.81 -0.94
CA ASN A 127 13.64 -0.01 -0.48
C ASN A 127 12.30 0.43 -1.12
N ASN A 128 12.09 1.72 -1.35
CA ASN A 128 10.95 2.24 -2.11
C ASN A 128 10.94 1.75 -3.57
N ALA A 129 12.10 1.74 -4.24
CA ALA A 129 12.22 1.19 -5.58
C ALA A 129 11.93 -0.32 -5.60
N MET A 130 12.40 -1.06 -4.59
CA MET A 130 12.12 -2.49 -4.45
C MET A 130 10.64 -2.76 -4.19
N LEU A 131 9.98 -1.97 -3.33
CA LEU A 131 8.54 -2.04 -3.11
C LEU A 131 7.78 -1.86 -4.42
N ARG A 132 8.07 -0.78 -5.16
CA ARG A 132 7.36 -0.48 -6.41
C ARG A 132 7.49 -1.61 -7.41
N ARG A 133 8.73 -2.05 -7.67
CA ARG A 133 9.00 -3.20 -8.54
C ARG A 133 8.26 -4.46 -8.08
N PHE A 134 8.26 -4.73 -6.77
CA PHE A 134 7.58 -5.88 -6.20
C PHE A 134 6.07 -5.81 -6.44
N LEU A 135 5.41 -4.68 -6.17
CA LEU A 135 3.98 -4.49 -6.41
C LEU A 135 3.63 -4.55 -7.91
N ASP A 136 4.44 -3.91 -8.76
CA ASP A 136 4.25 -3.91 -10.22
C ASP A 136 4.34 -5.33 -10.79
N THR A 137 5.22 -6.19 -10.24
CA THR A 137 5.36 -7.60 -10.65
C THR A 137 4.09 -8.40 -10.43
N PHE A 138 3.29 -8.06 -9.39
CA PHE A 138 2.01 -8.70 -9.12
C PHE A 138 0.81 -7.99 -9.75
N GLY A 139 1.04 -6.91 -10.51
CA GLY A 139 0.00 -6.17 -11.22
C GLY A 139 -0.92 -5.38 -10.30
N PHE A 140 -0.44 -4.89 -9.16
CA PHE A 140 -1.23 -3.99 -8.33
C PHE A 140 -1.41 -2.63 -9.03
N GLU A 141 -2.62 -2.08 -8.95
CA GLU A 141 -2.93 -0.71 -9.38
C GLU A 141 -2.94 0.23 -8.17
N TYR A 142 -1.92 1.07 -8.06
CA TYR A 142 -1.71 1.97 -6.93
C TYR A 142 -1.01 3.26 -7.37
N GLU A 143 -1.09 4.27 -6.52
CA GLU A 143 -0.31 5.50 -6.60
C GLU A 143 0.70 5.52 -5.46
N PHE A 144 1.98 5.66 -5.79
CA PHE A 144 3.04 5.72 -4.80
C PHE A 144 3.23 7.15 -4.29
N TYR A 145 3.26 7.33 -2.97
CA TYR A 145 3.58 8.59 -2.31
C TYR A 145 4.71 8.38 -1.30
N SER A 146 5.64 9.33 -1.26
CA SER A 146 6.71 9.43 -0.27
C SER A 146 6.37 10.54 0.73
N ALA A 147 6.95 10.48 1.93
CA ALA A 147 6.83 11.54 2.92
C ALA A 147 7.79 12.72 2.64
N THR A 148 8.57 12.66 1.56
CA THR A 148 9.49 13.72 1.08
C THR A 148 8.99 14.52 -0.11
#